data_AF-A0A098AWL5-F1
#
_entry.id   AF-A0A098AWL5-F1
#
_cell.length_a   1.000
_cell.length_b   1.000
_cell.length_c   1.000
_cell.angle_alpha   90.00
_cell.angle_beta   90.00
_cell.angle_gamma   90.00
#
_symmetry.space_group_name_H-M   'P 1'
#
loop_
_entity.id
_entity.type
_entity.pdbx_description
1 polymer ?
#
loop_
_entity_poly.entity_id
_entity_poly.type
_entity_poly.pdbx_seq_one_letter_code
_entity_poly.pdbx_strand_id
1 'polypeptide(L)'
;MLNSTQKSAAQTTHETAFDLSLVKDERIGDVLFLIASLIAIISTYQAEETIIIEELSQTPQPDRSARTIAASSWTFLIGSILIAYVAIVRYRETTATVPDASPLMLKGRWFTAIGDIVSVIGFGLSALGDQLKAHAASEGPTIAR
;
A
#
# COMPACT_ATOMS: atom_id res chain seq x y z
N MET A 1 4.02 -35.99 -30.08
CA MET A 1 4.05 -36.34 -28.65
C MET A 1 5.25 -35.66 -28.03
N LEU A 2 5.03 -34.62 -27.21
CA LEU A 2 6.12 -33.94 -26.49
C LEU A 2 6.59 -34.85 -25.35
N ASN A 3 7.90 -35.13 -25.32
CA ASN A 3 8.55 -36.02 -24.36
C ASN A 3 8.38 -35.48 -22.93
N SER A 4 8.21 -36.37 -21.94
CA SER A 4 7.90 -36.02 -20.53
C SER A 4 8.91 -35.04 -19.92
N THR A 5 10.17 -35.11 -20.35
CA THR A 5 11.26 -34.21 -19.99
C THR A 5 11.04 -32.77 -20.47
N GLN A 6 10.45 -32.60 -21.66
CA GLN A 6 10.17 -31.30 -22.25
C GLN A 6 8.94 -30.65 -21.60
N LYS A 7 7.99 -31.47 -21.13
CA LYS A 7 6.84 -31.02 -20.32
C LYS A 7 7.27 -30.58 -18.92
N SER A 8 8.21 -31.32 -18.31
CA SER A 8 8.80 -30.96 -17.00
C SER A 8 9.61 -29.66 -17.04
N ALA A 9 10.48 -29.49 -18.05
CA ALA A 9 11.28 -28.26 -18.20
C ALA A 9 10.43 -27.01 -18.51
N ALA A 10 9.36 -27.15 -19.31
CA ALA A 10 8.43 -26.07 -19.60
C ALA A 10 7.62 -25.67 -18.36
N GLN A 11 7.23 -26.65 -17.54
CA GLN A 11 6.49 -26.41 -16.29
C GLN A 11 7.34 -25.71 -15.24
N THR A 12 8.60 -26.13 -15.03
CA THR A 12 9.52 -25.45 -14.12
C THR A 12 9.86 -24.03 -14.56
N THR A 13 9.93 -23.77 -15.87
CA THR A 13 10.17 -22.42 -16.41
C THR A 13 8.96 -21.51 -16.19
N HIS A 14 7.74 -22.06 -16.28
CA HIS A 14 6.52 -21.31 -16.03
C HIS A 14 6.32 -20.99 -14.54
N GLU A 15 6.60 -21.94 -13.66
CA GLU A 15 6.57 -21.75 -12.20
C GLU A 15 7.59 -20.68 -11.75
N THR A 16 8.83 -20.75 -12.25
CA THR A 16 9.87 -19.76 -11.90
C THR A 16 9.56 -18.35 -12.43
N ALA A 17 9.02 -18.23 -13.64
CA ALA A 17 8.59 -16.93 -14.19
C ALA A 17 7.40 -16.33 -13.42
N PHE A 18 6.45 -17.17 -13.01
CA PHE A 18 5.31 -16.77 -12.19
C PHE A 18 5.76 -16.27 -10.81
N ASP A 19 6.63 -17.02 -10.13
CA ASP A 19 7.16 -16.64 -8.82
C ASP A 19 7.97 -15.33 -8.90
N LEU A 20 8.78 -15.15 -9.94
CA LEU A 20 9.52 -13.91 -10.19
C LEU A 20 8.59 -12.71 -10.40
N SER A 21 7.47 -12.92 -11.10
CA SER A 21 6.47 -11.87 -11.34
C SER A 21 5.80 -11.41 -10.03
N LEU A 22 5.48 -12.35 -9.13
CA LEU A 22 4.92 -12.06 -7.82
C LEU A 22 5.91 -11.34 -6.91
N VAL A 23 7.17 -11.76 -6.90
CA VAL A 23 8.23 -11.06 -6.16
C VAL A 23 8.38 -9.61 -6.65
N LYS A 24 8.34 -9.39 -7.97
CA LYS A 24 8.41 -8.04 -8.54
C LYS A 24 7.24 -7.18 -8.06
N ASP A 25 6.01 -7.69 -8.08
CA ASP A 25 4.82 -6.94 -7.65
C ASP A 25 4.87 -6.62 -6.15
N GLU A 26 5.39 -7.55 -5.34
CA GLU A 26 5.67 -7.34 -3.92
C GLU A 26 6.67 -6.19 -3.70
N ARG A 27 7.77 -6.16 -4.46
CA ARG A 27 8.77 -5.10 -4.37
C ARG A 27 8.26 -3.75 -4.86
N ILE A 28 7.36 -3.72 -5.85
CA ILE A 28 6.67 -2.48 -6.24
C ILE A 28 5.85 -1.94 -5.07
N GLY A 29 5.14 -2.82 -4.35
CA GLY A 29 4.45 -2.48 -3.10
C GLY A 29 5.39 -1.85 -2.07
N ASP A 30 6.52 -2.48 -1.77
CA ASP A 30 7.52 -1.95 -0.82
C ASP A 30 8.03 -0.55 -1.21
N VAL A 31 8.33 -0.35 -2.49
CA VAL A 31 8.79 0.94 -3.01
C VAL A 31 7.72 2.01 -2.87
N LEU A 32 6.45 1.67 -3.13
CA LEU A 32 5.33 2.60 -2.93
C LEU A 32 5.18 2.99 -1.45
N PHE A 33 5.36 2.05 -0.52
CA PHE A 33 5.36 2.35 0.90
C PHE A 33 6.49 3.31 1.29
N LEU A 34 7.70 3.11 0.76
CA LEU A 34 8.82 4.02 1.00
C LEU A 34 8.52 5.43 0.47
N ILE A 35 8.02 5.54 -0.77
CA ILE A 35 7.64 6.82 -1.37
C ILE A 35 6.55 7.50 -0.52
N ALA A 36 5.53 6.76 -0.12
CA ALA A 36 4.45 7.28 0.72
C ALA A 36 4.99 7.78 2.06
N SER A 37 5.86 7.04 2.73
CA SER A 37 6.52 7.47 3.98
C SER A 37 7.31 8.78 3.82
N LEU A 38 8.04 8.95 2.71
CA LEU A 38 8.77 10.18 2.44
C LEU A 38 7.80 11.37 2.24
N ILE A 39 6.71 11.16 1.51
CA ILE A 39 5.68 12.20 1.31
C ILE A 39 5.00 12.54 2.64
N ALA A 40 4.71 11.56 3.48
CA ALA A 40 4.14 11.77 4.81
C ALA A 40 5.07 12.64 5.69
N ILE A 41 6.38 12.36 5.69
CA ILE A 41 7.37 13.17 6.43
C ILE A 41 7.37 14.62 5.93
N ILE A 42 7.34 14.81 4.61
CA ILE A 42 7.26 16.16 4.01
C ILE A 42 5.97 16.86 4.45
N SER A 43 4.84 16.15 4.48
CA SER A 43 3.57 16.70 4.98
C SER A 43 3.68 17.12 6.45
N THR A 44 4.26 16.28 7.31
CA THR A 44 4.47 16.62 8.72
C THR A 44 5.31 17.89 8.87
N TYR A 45 6.40 18.02 8.12
CA TYR A 45 7.22 19.22 8.12
C TYR A 45 6.44 20.47 7.69
N GLN A 46 5.61 20.37 6.64
CA GLN A 46 4.75 21.46 6.19
C GLN A 46 3.71 21.86 7.23
N ALA A 47 3.14 20.89 7.95
CA ALA A 47 2.18 21.15 9.03
C ALA A 47 2.86 21.90 10.19
N GLU A 48 4.06 21.47 10.60
CA GLU A 48 4.85 22.15 11.63
C GLU A 48 5.22 23.58 11.23
N GLU A 49 5.69 23.78 9.98
CA GLU A 49 6.02 25.10 9.44
C GLU A 49 4.81 26.05 9.49
N THR A 50 3.62 25.55 9.10
CA THR A 50 2.38 26.33 9.12
C THR A 50 2.04 26.79 10.53
N ILE A 51 2.10 25.89 11.52
CA ILE A 51 1.83 26.20 12.93
C ILE A 51 2.79 27.27 13.46
N ILE A 52 4.10 27.13 13.20
CA ILE A 52 5.11 28.07 13.68
C ILE A 52 4.92 29.46 13.07
N ILE A 53 4.63 29.53 11.77
CA ILE A 53 4.43 30.81 11.07
C ILE A 53 3.15 31.48 11.57
N GLU A 54 2.05 30.75 11.74
CA GLU A 54 0.80 31.31 12.26
C GLU A 54 0.97 31.89 13.67
N GLU A 55 1.69 31.17 14.55
CA GLU A 55 1.98 31.65 15.90
C GLU A 55 2.85 32.91 15.90
N LEU A 56 3.88 32.98 15.03
CA LEU A 56 4.83 34.09 15.01
C LEU A 56 4.32 35.33 14.26
N SER A 57 3.60 35.12 13.15
CA SER A 57 3.18 36.18 12.23
C SER A 57 1.73 36.62 12.44
N GLN A 58 0.92 35.85 13.17
CA GLN A 58 -0.53 36.03 13.29
C GLN A 58 -1.27 36.10 11.95
N THR A 59 -0.63 35.62 10.87
CA THR A 59 -1.23 35.57 9.53
C THR A 59 -1.53 34.12 9.17
N PRO A 60 -2.81 33.78 8.86
CA PRO A 60 -3.17 32.45 8.41
C PRO A 60 -2.42 32.08 7.14
N GLN A 61 -1.80 30.90 7.11
CA GLN A 61 -1.13 30.36 5.93
C GLN A 61 -1.99 29.26 5.29
N PRO A 62 -1.99 29.13 3.95
CA PRO A 62 -2.67 28.02 3.30
C PRO A 62 -2.03 26.68 3.70
N ASP A 63 -2.83 25.79 4.30
CA ASP A 63 -2.39 24.46 4.73
C ASP A 63 -2.10 23.55 3.52
N ARG A 64 -0.84 23.55 3.08
CA ARG A 64 -0.35 22.65 2.01
C ARG A 64 -0.16 21.22 2.49
N SER A 65 -0.02 21.01 3.81
CA SER A 65 0.22 19.70 4.40
C SER A 65 -0.94 18.74 4.15
N ALA A 66 -2.18 19.25 4.16
CA ALA A 66 -3.40 18.46 3.95
C ALA A 66 -3.42 17.76 2.57
N ARG A 67 -2.98 18.44 1.51
CA ARG A 67 -2.89 17.83 0.17
C ARG A 67 -1.76 16.81 0.09
N THR A 68 -0.63 17.12 0.70
CA THR A 68 0.54 16.24 0.74
C THR A 68 0.24 14.94 1.49
N ILE A 69 -0.43 15.00 2.65
CA ILE A 69 -0.82 13.80 3.38
C ILE A 69 -1.87 12.97 2.62
N ALA A 70 -2.83 13.61 1.96
CA ALA A 70 -3.79 12.90 1.12
C ALA A 70 -3.08 12.10 0.00
N ALA A 71 -2.11 12.70 -0.69
CA ALA A 71 -1.31 12.01 -1.71
C ALA A 71 -0.52 10.83 -1.13
N SER A 72 0.08 11.00 0.06
CA SER A 72 0.74 9.91 0.78
C SER A 72 -0.22 8.76 1.09
N SER A 73 -1.38 9.06 1.67
CA SER A 73 -2.37 8.05 2.07
C SER A 73 -2.94 7.26 0.88
N TRP A 74 -3.17 7.92 -0.27
CA TRP A 74 -3.51 7.22 -1.51
C TRP A 74 -2.38 6.31 -2.01
N THR A 75 -1.12 6.74 -1.87
CA THR A 75 0.05 5.95 -2.26
C THR A 75 0.20 4.70 -1.38
N PHE A 76 0.02 4.83 -0.06
CA PHE A 76 -0.04 3.68 0.85
C PHE A 76 -1.16 2.72 0.48
N LEU A 77 -2.35 3.23 0.15
CA LEU A 77 -3.47 2.39 -0.27
C LEU A 77 -3.10 1.56 -1.51
N ILE A 78 -2.57 2.18 -2.55
CA ILE A 78 -2.17 1.46 -3.78
C ILE A 78 -1.13 0.38 -3.46
N GLY A 79 -0.10 0.72 -2.69
CA GLY A 79 0.92 -0.25 -2.25
C GLY A 79 0.30 -1.42 -1.49
N SER A 80 -0.63 -1.15 -0.57
CA SER A 80 -1.26 -2.18 0.26
C SER A 80 -2.13 -3.14 -0.57
N ILE A 81 -2.78 -2.65 -1.63
CA ILE A 81 -3.57 -3.49 -2.55
C ILE A 81 -2.65 -4.48 -3.28
N LEU A 82 -1.47 -4.03 -3.73
CA LEU A 82 -0.50 -4.90 -4.41
C LEU A 82 0.05 -5.98 -3.47
N ILE A 83 0.42 -5.60 -2.24
CA ILE A 83 0.92 -6.54 -1.24
C ILE A 83 -0.15 -7.57 -0.88
N ALA A 84 -1.38 -7.13 -0.62
CA ALA A 84 -2.51 -8.02 -0.33
C ALA A 84 -2.80 -8.98 -1.50
N TYR A 85 -2.73 -8.49 -2.73
CA TYR A 85 -2.88 -9.33 -3.93
C TYR A 85 -1.83 -10.44 -3.96
N VAL A 86 -0.55 -10.11 -3.77
CA VAL A 86 0.54 -11.09 -3.75
C VAL A 86 0.33 -12.12 -2.64
N ALA A 87 -0.02 -11.68 -1.42
CA ALA A 87 -0.28 -12.57 -0.30
C ALA A 87 -1.42 -13.56 -0.57
N ILE A 88 -2.53 -13.09 -1.15
CA ILE A 88 -3.68 -13.93 -1.53
C ILE A 88 -3.28 -14.95 -2.59
N VAL A 89 -2.55 -14.53 -3.64
CA VAL A 89 -2.11 -15.43 -4.71
C VAL A 89 -1.17 -16.50 -4.17
N ARG A 90 -0.15 -16.10 -3.38
CA ARG A 90 0.79 -17.04 -2.75
C ARG A 90 0.10 -18.04 -1.82
N TYR A 91 -0.94 -17.62 -1.10
CA TYR A 91 -1.75 -18.53 -0.28
C TYR A 91 -2.50 -19.55 -1.15
N ARG A 92 -3.22 -19.08 -2.17
CA ARG A 92 -4.01 -19.94 -3.08
C ARG A 92 -3.15 -20.95 -3.82
N GLU A 93 -2.00 -20.52 -4.32
CA GLU A 93 -1.06 -21.41 -5.00
C GLU A 93 -0.57 -22.51 -4.06
N THR A 94 -0.11 -22.17 -2.86
CA THR A 94 0.34 -23.16 -1.88
C THR A 94 -0.73 -24.17 -1.51
N THR A 95 -1.98 -23.73 -1.35
CA THR A 95 -3.10 -24.64 -1.08
C THR A 95 -3.41 -25.59 -2.24
N ALA A 96 -3.07 -25.21 -3.48
CA ALA A 96 -3.44 -25.94 -4.68
C ALA A 96 -2.32 -26.85 -5.22
N THR A 97 -1.06 -26.45 -5.07
CA THR A 97 0.08 -27.07 -5.78
C THR A 97 1.08 -27.77 -4.86
N VAL A 98 1.00 -27.57 -3.54
CA VAL A 98 1.95 -28.15 -2.58
C VAL A 98 1.24 -29.20 -1.69
N PRO A 99 1.13 -30.46 -2.16
CA PRO A 99 0.38 -31.51 -1.45
C PRO A 99 0.88 -31.82 -0.03
N ASP A 100 2.16 -31.55 0.26
CA ASP A 100 2.77 -31.76 1.58
C ASP A 100 3.06 -30.44 2.33
N ALA A 101 2.33 -29.36 2.01
CA ALA A 101 2.51 -28.10 2.70
C ALA A 101 2.25 -28.25 4.21
N SER A 102 3.24 -27.84 5.02
CA SER A 102 3.10 -27.86 6.47
C SER A 102 1.87 -27.04 6.92
N PRO A 103 1.04 -27.55 7.85
CA PRO A 103 -0.12 -26.82 8.37
C PRO A 103 0.25 -25.44 8.94
N LEU A 104 1.44 -25.31 9.51
CA LEU A 104 1.93 -24.05 10.05
C LEU A 104 2.23 -23.03 8.94
N MET A 105 2.79 -23.47 7.81
CA MET A 105 3.06 -22.62 6.66
C MET A 105 1.77 -22.12 6.01
N LEU A 106 0.79 -23.00 5.83
CA LEU A 106 -0.55 -22.66 5.34
C LEU A 106 -1.23 -21.63 6.25
N LYS A 107 -1.20 -21.86 7.56
CA LYS A 107 -1.78 -20.95 8.55
C LYS A 107 -1.07 -19.59 8.56
N GLY A 108 0.26 -19.57 8.45
CA GLY A 108 1.05 -18.34 8.33
C GLY A 108 0.65 -17.51 7.12
N ARG A 109 0.62 -18.14 5.92
CA ARG A 109 0.20 -17.46 4.68
C ARG A 109 -1.24 -16.95 4.74
N TRP A 110 -2.12 -17.72 5.37
CA TRP A 110 -3.51 -17.30 5.59
C TRP A 110 -3.61 -16.05 6.48
N PHE A 111 -2.88 -16.02 7.60
CA PHE A 111 -2.86 -14.85 8.47
C PHE A 111 -2.25 -13.63 7.78
N THR A 112 -1.17 -13.79 7.02
CA THR A 112 -0.59 -12.70 6.23
C THR A 112 -1.61 -12.13 5.26
N ALA A 113 -2.29 -12.98 4.48
CA ALA A 113 -3.31 -12.53 3.54
C ALA A 113 -4.45 -11.76 4.23
N ILE A 114 -4.92 -12.21 5.40
CA ILE A 114 -5.93 -11.49 6.18
C ILE A 114 -5.40 -10.16 6.70
N GLY A 115 -4.19 -10.16 7.26
CA GLY A 115 -3.53 -8.95 7.76
C GLY A 115 -3.46 -7.88 6.67
N ASP A 116 -3.02 -8.26 5.46
CA ASP A 116 -2.87 -7.34 4.35
C ASP A 116 -4.23 -6.83 3.84
N ILE A 117 -5.28 -7.65 3.83
CA ILE A 117 -6.65 -7.20 3.53
C ILE A 117 -7.12 -6.15 4.56
N VAL A 118 -6.86 -6.37 5.84
CA VAL A 118 -7.19 -5.41 6.90
C VAL A 118 -6.39 -4.12 6.70
N SER A 119 -5.11 -4.21 6.32
CA SER A 119 -4.29 -3.04 5.99
C SER A 119 -4.86 -2.23 4.82
N VAL A 120 -5.33 -2.89 3.75
CA VAL A 120 -6.00 -2.21 2.63
C VAL A 120 -7.21 -1.39 3.10
N ILE A 121 -8.03 -1.97 3.98
CA ILE A 121 -9.18 -1.24 4.56
C ILE A 121 -8.70 -0.04 5.38
N GLY A 122 -7.70 -0.23 6.24
CA GLY A 122 -7.13 0.84 7.07
C GLY A 122 -6.59 2.00 6.24
N PHE A 123 -5.78 1.71 5.23
CA PHE A 123 -5.27 2.75 4.32
C PHE A 123 -6.37 3.37 3.46
N GLY A 124 -7.40 2.61 3.09
CA GLY A 124 -8.56 3.13 2.38
C GLY A 124 -9.31 4.19 3.19
N LEU A 125 -9.56 3.91 4.46
CA LEU A 125 -10.17 4.87 5.38
C LEU A 125 -9.28 6.10 5.59
N SER A 126 -7.96 5.92 5.74
CA SER A 126 -7.02 7.03 5.88
C SER A 126 -7.00 7.92 4.64
N ALA A 127 -6.94 7.33 3.43
CA ALA A 127 -6.93 8.06 2.17
C ALA A 127 -8.19 8.90 1.98
N LEU A 128 -9.37 8.34 2.30
CA LEU A 128 -10.63 9.09 2.27
C LEU A 128 -10.64 10.22 3.30
N GLY A 129 -10.23 9.94 4.54
CA GLY A 129 -10.19 10.95 5.61
C GLY A 129 -9.26 12.12 5.29
N ASP A 130 -8.06 11.83 4.79
CA ASP A 130 -7.08 12.86 4.43
C ASP A 130 -7.49 13.62 3.16
N GLN A 131 -8.17 12.96 2.21
CA GLN A 131 -8.77 13.65 1.06
C GLN A 131 -9.82 14.67 1.49
N LEU A 132 -10.67 14.33 2.47
CA LEU A 132 -11.66 15.25 3.01
C LEU A 132 -10.99 16.45 3.70
N LYS A 133 -9.92 16.23 4.47
CA LYS A 133 -9.11 17.33 5.03
C LYS A 133 -8.54 18.24 3.94
N ALA A 134 -7.99 17.65 2.87
CA ALA A 134 -7.43 18.39 1.75
C ALA A 134 -8.48 19.23 1.00
N HIS A 135 -9.72 18.74 0.91
CA HIS A 135 -10.84 19.48 0.33
C HIS A 135 -11.24 20.65 1.23
N ALA A 136 -11.44 20.41 2.52
CA ALA A 136 -11.78 21.45 3.50
C ALA A 136 -10.72 22.57 3.55
N ALA A 137 -9.44 22.22 3.50
CA ALA A 137 -8.34 23.18 3.45
C ALA A 137 -8.35 24.07 2.18
N SER A 138 -8.99 23.61 1.10
CA SER A 138 -9.08 24.36 -0.17
C SER A 138 -10.29 25.30 -0.27
N GLU A 139 -11.33 25.07 0.51
CA GLU A 139 -12.58 25.86 0.47
C GLU A 139 -12.51 27.13 1.34
N GLY A 140 -11.48 27.27 2.18
CA GLY A 140 -11.34 28.40 3.12
C GLY A 140 -12.36 28.30 4.27
N PRO A 141 -12.22 29.10 5.35
CA PRO A 141 -13.15 29.04 6.46
C PRO A 141 -14.55 29.50 6.03
N THR A 142 -15.55 28.63 6.19
CA THR A 142 -16.96 29.04 6.16
C THR A 142 -17.20 29.97 7.34
N ILE A 143 -17.12 31.28 7.11
CA ILE A 143 -17.55 32.26 8.09
C ILE A 143 -19.07 32.12 8.19
N ALA A 144 -19.54 31.44 9.24
CA ALA A 144 -20.94 31.50 9.65
C ALA A 144 -21.26 32.98 9.97
N ARG A 145 -22.05 33.60 9.10
CA ARG A 145 -22.67 34.91 9.35
C ARG A 145 -23.93 34.74 10.19
#